data_AF-A0A2D8FBF8-F1
#
_entry.id   AF-A0A2D8FBF8-F1
#
_cell.length_a   1.000
_cell.length_b   1.000
_cell.length_c   1.000
_cell.angle_alpha   90.00
_cell.angle_beta   90.00
_cell.angle_gamma   90.00
#
_symmetry.space_group_name_H-M   'P 1'
#
loop_
_entity.id
_entity.type
_entity.pdbx_description
1 polymer ?
#
loop_
_entity_poly.entity_id
_entity_poly.type
_entity_poly.pdbx_seq_one_letter_code
_entity_poly.pdbx_strand_id
1 'polypeptide(L)'
;MAVTSLGYEINKQPIAQSFYINAPTGIYCTKVDLFFAAKDAAFPVQVQIRPMVQGFPSANKIIPGTVKTVAGSAVNVDTVGPELTPTSFIFDEPVYLKGQEDYALVVLADSRDYQIYIAEINEFQFGSTERRANKQPDLGSLFYSQNGVTWTPSQNQDLSFVIHQARFKHTAATAILHNASVPKKKLNLNPFTVVDSDATVKVRHLGHGLQVGNTVTISGADSGVGGMFASSINGTRTVTSVDFSGYTFEADSLPDSDAIAGGSSVLATKNIPYSLIYPNTQMLVPPKTFAAGSIRATTGRSFAGTETSFQKQSVFQTIKFNENNEALEPYLIAHDSAETAELGAGVKSFDMQIKMNTQDSNISPMIDLQRTSITLVDNMIDKQAETPTTGFNVPLTFVDETSNIGGSSAAKHITTIINLDEDAVGLKILLTANRPNATDFLLYFRTATADEIITDKPFTLQAPETNLPSDENTRVFREYRYLVGGQNGVLPAFTKFQLKIVFRSTNSARVPKIRDLRAIALSV
;
A
#
# COMPACT_ATOMS: atom_id res chain seq x y z
N MET A 1 27.54 10.20 -52.61
CA MET A 1 28.04 10.51 -53.98
C MET A 1 28.52 11.95 -53.94
N ALA A 2 29.79 12.34 -54.13
CA ALA A 2 30.99 11.69 -54.68
C ALA A 2 31.86 10.89 -53.67
N VAL A 3 33.05 10.45 -54.11
CA VAL A 3 33.81 9.23 -53.73
C VAL A 3 35.27 9.55 -53.38
N THR A 4 35.85 8.91 -52.36
CA THR A 4 37.29 8.54 -52.26
C THR A 4 37.45 7.16 -51.57
N SER A 5 38.60 6.51 -51.78
CA SER A 5 38.88 5.07 -51.67
C SER A 5 39.03 4.47 -50.27
N LEU A 6 38.53 5.14 -49.24
CA LEU A 6 38.23 4.57 -47.92
C LEU A 6 36.83 5.06 -47.54
N GLY A 7 35.85 4.63 -48.34
CA GLY A 7 34.48 5.12 -48.29
C GLY A 7 33.75 4.70 -47.02
N TYR A 8 33.96 5.42 -45.92
CA TYR A 8 33.09 5.36 -44.76
C TYR A 8 32.79 6.76 -44.21
N GLU A 9 31.89 7.47 -44.88
CA GLU A 9 31.23 8.67 -44.35
C GLU A 9 29.73 8.43 -44.26
N ILE A 10 29.24 8.07 -43.07
CA ILE A 10 27.81 8.11 -42.74
C ILE A 10 27.62 8.56 -41.28
N ASN A 11 26.79 9.60 -41.14
CA ASN A 11 26.28 10.24 -39.93
C ASN A 11 25.84 9.27 -38.82
N LYS A 12 26.10 9.64 -37.56
CA LYS A 12 25.73 8.91 -36.33
C LYS A 12 26.14 7.44 -36.39
N GLN A 13 27.34 7.13 -35.92
CA GLN A 13 27.75 5.74 -35.78
C GLN A 13 27.73 5.33 -34.32
N PRO A 14 26.61 4.78 -33.83
CA PRO A 14 26.63 3.98 -32.62
C PRO A 14 27.71 2.92 -32.72
N ILE A 15 28.59 2.92 -31.72
CA ILE A 15 29.57 1.86 -31.52
C ILE A 15 29.10 1.04 -30.32
N ALA A 16 29.21 -0.28 -30.42
CA ALA A 16 28.83 -1.15 -29.33
C ALA A 16 29.88 -2.22 -29.10
N GLN A 17 30.14 -2.54 -27.84
CA GLN A 17 31.05 -3.61 -27.44
C GLN A 17 30.28 -4.62 -26.62
N SER A 18 30.31 -5.89 -27.03
CA SER A 18 29.74 -6.95 -26.19
C SER A 18 30.67 -7.31 -25.04
N PHE A 19 30.08 -7.72 -23.92
CA PHE A 19 30.77 -8.24 -22.75
C PHE A 19 29.90 -9.29 -22.06
N TYR A 20 30.55 -10.27 -21.43
CA TYR A 20 29.89 -11.36 -20.72
C TYR A 20 30.03 -11.22 -19.20
N ILE A 21 28.93 -11.43 -18.46
CA ILE A 21 28.98 -11.46 -16.99
C ILE A 21 29.22 -12.89 -16.52
N ASN A 22 30.49 -13.23 -16.25
CA ASN A 22 30.87 -14.56 -15.76
C ASN A 22 30.42 -14.84 -14.30
N ALA A 23 30.03 -13.82 -13.53
CA ALA A 23 29.55 -14.01 -12.15
C ALA A 23 28.19 -14.73 -12.17
N PRO A 24 28.04 -15.94 -11.60
CA PRO A 24 26.80 -16.73 -11.72
C PRO A 24 25.55 -16.04 -11.15
N THR A 25 25.73 -15.23 -10.12
CA THR A 25 24.64 -14.51 -9.45
C THR A 25 24.36 -13.14 -10.05
N GLY A 26 25.17 -12.69 -11.02
CA GLY A 26 25.15 -11.35 -11.57
C GLY A 26 25.98 -10.35 -10.78
N ILE A 27 25.91 -9.09 -11.21
CA ILE A 27 26.63 -7.95 -10.62
C ILE A 27 25.71 -6.73 -10.57
N TYR A 28 26.02 -5.78 -9.68
CA TYR A 28 25.49 -4.42 -9.79
C TYR A 28 26.51 -3.52 -10.46
N CYS A 29 26.18 -2.98 -11.63
CA CYS A 29 26.99 -2.02 -12.35
C CYS A 29 26.70 -0.60 -11.85
N THR A 30 27.74 0.16 -11.48
CA THR A 30 27.60 1.50 -10.90
C THR A 30 27.97 2.61 -11.88
N LYS A 31 28.99 2.37 -12.70
CA LYS A 31 29.45 3.30 -13.73
C LYS A 31 30.22 2.59 -14.84
N VAL A 32 30.35 3.28 -15.95
CA VAL A 32 31.19 2.87 -17.09
C VAL A 32 32.17 4.00 -17.40
N ASP A 33 33.44 3.67 -17.55
CA ASP A 33 34.48 4.61 -17.97
C ASP A 33 34.84 4.35 -19.44
N LEU A 34 34.88 5.43 -20.23
CA LEU A 34 35.28 5.44 -21.63
C LEU A 34 36.43 6.42 -21.84
N PHE A 35 37.27 6.17 -22.86
CA PHE A 35 38.46 6.97 -23.14
C PHE A 35 38.35 7.62 -24.52
N PHE A 36 38.57 8.94 -24.60
CA PHE A 36 38.42 9.72 -25.84
C PHE A 36 39.72 10.38 -26.27
N ALA A 37 40.02 10.35 -27.57
CA ALA A 37 41.14 11.05 -28.22
C ALA A 37 40.74 12.43 -28.78
N ALA A 38 39.45 12.63 -29.04
CA ALA A 38 38.87 13.91 -29.45
C ALA A 38 37.44 14.05 -28.94
N LYS A 39 36.99 15.29 -28.74
CA LYS A 39 35.63 15.61 -28.27
C LYS A 39 34.99 16.73 -29.06
N ASP A 40 33.66 16.72 -29.05
CA ASP A 40 32.84 17.87 -29.43
C ASP A 40 32.26 18.53 -28.17
N ALA A 41 32.56 19.80 -27.92
CA ALA A 41 32.06 20.49 -26.73
C ALA A 41 30.54 20.83 -26.80
N ALA A 42 29.95 20.86 -28.00
CA ALA A 42 28.56 21.28 -28.22
C ALA A 42 27.56 20.12 -28.12
N PHE A 43 27.93 18.92 -28.55
CA PHE A 43 27.04 17.75 -28.55
C PHE A 43 27.40 16.75 -27.46
N PRO A 44 26.40 16.18 -26.75
CA PRO A 44 26.66 15.22 -25.68
C PRO A 44 26.95 13.80 -26.20
N VAL A 45 27.56 12.98 -25.33
CA VAL A 45 27.71 11.52 -25.52
C VAL A 45 26.76 10.80 -24.58
N GLN A 46 26.11 9.75 -25.08
CA GLN A 46 25.22 8.89 -24.31
C GLN A 46 25.72 7.44 -24.34
N VAL A 47 25.64 6.77 -23.19
CA VAL A 47 25.84 5.33 -23.07
C VAL A 47 24.53 4.63 -22.73
N GLN A 48 24.40 3.39 -23.19
CA GLN A 48 23.29 2.50 -22.91
C GLN A 48 23.82 1.08 -22.74
N ILE A 49 23.24 0.27 -21.85
CA ILE A 49 23.51 -1.17 -21.83
C ILE A 49 22.29 -1.90 -22.41
N ARG A 50 22.55 -2.80 -23.35
CA ARG A 50 21.53 -3.59 -24.04
C ARG A 50 21.82 -5.09 -23.87
N PRO A 51 20.80 -5.95 -23.77
CA PRO A 51 21.00 -7.39 -23.87
C PRO A 51 21.42 -7.78 -25.28
N MET A 52 22.20 -8.85 -25.40
CA MET A 52 22.51 -9.46 -26.69
C MET A 52 21.37 -10.38 -27.15
N VAL A 53 21.00 -10.31 -28.42
CA VAL A 53 19.97 -11.14 -29.06
C VAL A 53 20.56 -11.72 -30.34
N GLN A 54 20.65 -13.06 -30.42
CA GLN A 54 21.24 -13.76 -31.57
C GLN A 54 22.67 -13.29 -31.92
N GLY A 55 23.47 -12.92 -30.91
CA GLY A 55 24.83 -12.45 -31.10
C GLY A 55 24.97 -10.98 -31.50
N PHE A 56 23.88 -10.20 -31.51
CA PHE A 56 23.91 -8.76 -31.77
C PHE A 56 23.28 -7.95 -30.63
N PRO A 57 23.68 -6.68 -30.43
CA PRO A 57 23.00 -5.81 -29.48
C PRO A 57 21.53 -5.66 -29.84
N SER A 58 20.64 -5.74 -28.84
CA SER A 58 19.21 -5.58 -29.08
C SER A 58 18.88 -4.24 -29.76
N ALA A 59 18.03 -4.31 -30.79
CA ALA A 59 17.55 -3.14 -31.52
C ALA A 59 16.54 -2.30 -30.72
N ASN A 60 15.80 -2.92 -29.79
CA ASN A 60 14.63 -2.32 -29.15
C ASN A 60 14.58 -2.46 -27.63
N LYS A 61 15.39 -3.35 -27.04
CA LYS A 61 15.47 -3.51 -25.58
C LYS A 61 16.71 -2.80 -25.07
N ILE A 62 16.50 -1.89 -24.13
CA ILE A 62 17.53 -1.24 -23.34
C ILE A 62 17.26 -1.60 -21.89
N ILE A 63 18.31 -1.88 -21.13
CA ILE A 63 18.15 -2.17 -19.70
C ILE A 63 17.75 -0.87 -18.99
N PRO A 64 16.62 -0.84 -18.26
CA PRO A 64 16.20 0.35 -17.52
C PRO A 64 17.29 0.83 -16.57
N GLY A 65 17.44 2.16 -16.42
CA GLY A 65 18.46 2.76 -15.56
C GLY A 65 19.88 2.83 -16.14
N THR A 66 20.13 2.24 -17.33
CA THR A 66 21.48 2.22 -17.94
C THR A 66 21.72 3.31 -18.98
N VAL A 67 20.74 4.17 -19.23
CA VAL A 67 20.88 5.29 -20.18
C VAL A 67 21.49 6.46 -19.43
N LYS A 68 22.74 6.81 -19.73
CA LYS A 68 23.40 7.98 -19.14
C LYS A 68 24.01 8.87 -20.20
N THR A 69 23.73 10.17 -20.10
CA THR A 69 24.25 11.20 -20.99
C THR A 69 25.25 12.08 -20.25
N VAL A 70 26.41 12.32 -20.86
CA VAL A 70 27.43 13.27 -20.40
C VAL A 70 27.52 14.40 -21.41
N ALA A 71 27.51 15.65 -20.93
CA ALA A 71 27.67 16.82 -21.78
C ALA A 71 29.06 16.81 -22.43
N GLY A 72 29.15 17.22 -23.70
CA GLY A 72 30.41 17.15 -24.45
C GLY A 72 31.54 17.99 -23.85
N SER A 73 31.19 19.11 -23.21
CA SER A 73 32.13 19.93 -22.45
C SER A 73 32.82 19.16 -21.30
N ALA A 74 32.13 18.22 -20.68
CA ALA A 74 32.59 17.41 -19.56
C ALA A 74 33.32 16.12 -19.98
N VAL A 75 33.45 15.85 -21.28
CA VAL A 75 34.25 14.73 -21.80
C VAL A 75 35.73 15.05 -21.61
N ASN A 76 36.45 14.11 -21.02
CA ASN A 76 37.90 14.14 -20.90
C ASN A 76 38.54 13.62 -22.18
N VAL A 77 39.53 14.35 -22.69
CA VAL A 77 40.35 13.94 -23.83
C VAL A 77 41.77 13.80 -23.35
N ASP A 78 42.38 12.66 -23.63
CA ASP A 78 43.77 12.35 -23.29
C ASP A 78 44.46 11.78 -24.52
N THR A 79 45.58 12.39 -24.93
CA THR A 79 46.37 12.00 -26.10
C THR A 79 47.82 11.69 -25.75
N VAL A 80 48.18 11.65 -24.45
CA VAL A 80 49.56 11.49 -23.99
C VAL A 80 49.86 10.04 -23.61
N GLY A 81 48.94 9.37 -22.91
CA GLY A 81 49.09 7.96 -22.49
C GLY A 81 50.30 7.69 -21.56
N PRO A 82 50.56 6.44 -21.16
CA PRO A 82 49.79 5.22 -21.45
C PRO A 82 48.59 5.01 -20.51
N GLU A 83 48.52 5.70 -19.37
CA GLU A 83 47.33 5.73 -18.50
C GLU A 83 46.42 6.87 -18.94
N LEU A 84 45.41 6.53 -19.75
CA LEU A 84 44.45 7.51 -20.28
C LEU A 84 43.50 7.99 -19.18
N THR A 85 43.18 9.28 -19.18
CA THR A 85 42.17 9.87 -18.30
C THR A 85 40.75 9.47 -18.75
N PRO A 86 39.96 8.77 -17.91
CA PRO A 86 38.62 8.32 -18.30
C PRO A 86 37.58 9.44 -18.25
N THR A 87 36.55 9.31 -19.08
CA THR A 87 35.25 9.96 -18.90
C THR A 87 34.29 8.97 -18.25
N SER A 88 33.82 9.28 -17.04
CA SER A 88 32.93 8.41 -16.26
C SER A 88 31.45 8.70 -16.53
N PHE A 89 30.72 7.65 -16.91
CA PHE A 89 29.26 7.62 -17.03
C PHE A 89 28.69 6.93 -15.79
N ILE A 90 28.31 7.72 -14.78
CA ILE A 90 27.77 7.23 -13.50
C ILE A 90 26.26 7.08 -13.62
N PHE A 91 25.73 5.88 -13.36
CA PHE A 91 24.29 5.64 -13.34
C PHE A 91 23.64 6.26 -12.09
N ASP A 92 22.36 6.60 -12.20
CA ASP A 92 21.64 7.25 -11.09
C ASP A 92 21.43 6.29 -9.91
N GLU A 93 21.33 5.00 -10.20
CA GLU A 93 21.29 3.90 -9.23
C GLU A 93 22.11 2.70 -9.74
N PRO A 94 22.66 1.85 -8.86
CA PRO A 94 23.35 0.63 -9.29
C PRO A 94 22.41 -0.28 -10.07
N VAL A 95 22.79 -0.66 -11.29
CA VAL A 95 21.94 -1.48 -12.16
C VAL A 95 22.32 -2.95 -12.04
N TYR A 96 21.36 -3.80 -11.69
CA TYR A 96 21.57 -5.24 -11.67
C TYR A 96 21.65 -5.82 -13.09
N LEU A 97 22.79 -6.44 -13.40
CA LEU A 97 23.00 -7.24 -14.60
C LEU A 97 23.03 -8.71 -14.18
N LYS A 98 22.24 -9.54 -14.86
CA LYS A 98 22.15 -10.96 -14.51
C LYS A 98 23.45 -11.68 -14.83
N GLY A 99 23.70 -12.73 -14.08
CA GLY A 99 24.85 -13.60 -14.27
C GLY A 99 24.68 -14.49 -15.48
N GLN A 100 25.80 -14.88 -16.06
CA GLN A 100 25.88 -15.82 -17.19
C GLN A 100 25.11 -15.35 -18.44
N GLU A 101 24.98 -14.05 -18.62
CA GLU A 101 24.34 -13.42 -19.78
C GLU A 101 25.32 -12.49 -20.51
N ASP A 102 25.11 -12.38 -21.82
CA ASP A 102 25.81 -11.46 -22.70
C ASP A 102 25.08 -10.12 -22.82
N TYR A 103 25.83 -9.04 -22.68
CA TYR A 103 25.36 -7.66 -22.81
C TYR A 103 26.22 -6.91 -23.81
N ALA A 104 25.73 -5.75 -24.25
CA ALA A 104 26.47 -4.81 -25.06
C ALA A 104 26.40 -3.40 -24.47
N LEU A 105 27.56 -2.77 -24.36
CA LEU A 105 27.68 -1.34 -24.07
C LEU A 105 27.58 -0.59 -25.40
N VAL A 106 26.53 0.21 -25.55
CA VAL A 106 26.28 1.02 -26.75
C VAL A 106 26.61 2.48 -26.43
N VAL A 107 27.46 3.09 -27.25
CA VAL A 107 27.83 4.51 -27.17
C VAL A 107 27.23 5.25 -28.35
N LEU A 108 26.59 6.38 -28.07
CA LEU A 108 25.85 7.20 -29.01
C LEU A 108 26.33 8.64 -28.91
N ALA A 109 26.65 9.27 -30.04
CA ALA A 109 26.92 10.70 -30.12
C ALA A 109 26.32 11.27 -31.41
N ASP A 110 25.79 12.49 -31.34
CA ASP A 110 25.28 13.23 -32.51
C ASP A 110 26.36 14.18 -33.06
N SER A 111 27.60 13.70 -33.14
CA SER A 111 28.72 14.45 -33.70
C SER A 111 29.73 13.50 -34.32
N ARG A 112 30.42 13.99 -35.36
CA ARG A 112 31.50 13.29 -36.07
C ARG A 112 32.87 13.57 -35.44
N ASP A 113 32.96 14.55 -34.55
CA ASP A 113 34.23 15.06 -34.02
C ASP A 113 34.73 14.24 -32.81
N TYR A 114 33.89 13.33 -32.29
CA TYR A 114 34.30 12.40 -31.25
C TYR A 114 35.19 11.30 -31.80
N GLN A 115 36.33 11.08 -31.13
CA GLN A 115 37.19 9.92 -31.35
C GLN A 115 37.33 9.16 -30.03
N ILE A 116 37.02 7.87 -30.06
CA ILE A 116 37.07 6.96 -28.91
C ILE A 116 38.17 5.93 -29.11
N TYR A 117 38.86 5.55 -28.03
CA TYR A 117 39.95 4.58 -28.12
C TYR A 117 39.42 3.16 -28.33
N ILE A 118 39.93 2.52 -29.38
CA ILE A 118 39.75 1.10 -29.68
C ILE A 118 41.13 0.43 -29.72
N ALA A 119 41.17 -0.86 -29.44
CA ALA A 119 42.36 -1.69 -29.59
C ALA A 119 42.17 -2.62 -30.80
N GLU A 120 43.19 -2.74 -31.65
CA GLU A 120 43.21 -3.67 -32.78
C GLU A 120 44.31 -4.73 -32.58
N ILE A 121 44.04 -5.96 -33.03
CA ILE A 121 44.98 -7.09 -32.88
C ILE A 121 46.29 -6.80 -33.63
N ASN A 122 47.43 -7.11 -33.02
CA ASN A 122 48.79 -6.93 -33.57
C ASN A 122 49.29 -5.48 -33.70
N GLU A 123 48.51 -4.48 -33.31
CA GLU A 123 48.97 -3.09 -33.22
C GLU A 123 49.74 -2.82 -31.91
N PHE A 124 50.54 -1.75 -31.92
CA PHE A 124 51.23 -1.28 -30.73
C PHE A 124 50.23 -0.65 -29.74
N GLN A 125 50.42 -0.91 -28.45
CA GLN A 125 49.63 -0.24 -27.41
C GLN A 125 49.86 1.28 -27.48
N PHE A 126 48.81 2.07 -27.27
CA PHE A 126 48.90 3.53 -27.29
C PHE A 126 50.00 4.03 -26.31
N GLY A 127 50.99 4.75 -26.84
CA GLY A 127 52.13 5.24 -26.07
C GLY A 127 53.30 4.25 -25.88
N SER A 128 53.28 3.07 -26.54
CA SER A 128 54.40 2.10 -26.49
C SER A 128 54.93 1.76 -27.88
N THR A 129 56.25 1.72 -28.04
CA THR A 129 56.93 1.21 -29.25
C THR A 129 57.37 -0.25 -29.12
N GLU A 130 57.14 -0.89 -27.98
CA GLU A 130 57.66 -2.21 -27.64
C GLU A 130 56.57 -3.23 -27.29
N ARG A 131 55.42 -2.77 -26.77
CA ARG A 131 54.31 -3.64 -26.36
C ARG A 131 53.23 -3.67 -27.44
N ARG A 132 52.99 -4.84 -27.99
CA ARG A 132 51.87 -5.11 -28.91
C ARG A 132 50.65 -5.61 -28.15
N ALA A 133 49.46 -5.29 -28.64
CA ALA A 133 48.22 -5.91 -28.20
C ALA A 133 48.20 -7.40 -28.64
N ASN A 134 48.80 -8.25 -27.81
CA ASN A 134 49.15 -9.65 -28.15
C ASN A 134 48.26 -10.70 -27.47
N LYS A 135 47.16 -10.25 -26.84
CA LYS A 135 46.15 -11.14 -26.25
C LYS A 135 44.90 -10.99 -27.10
N GLN A 136 44.46 -12.09 -27.71
CA GLN A 136 43.13 -12.16 -28.32
C GLN A 136 42.12 -11.85 -27.20
N PRO A 137 41.34 -10.77 -27.30
CA PRO A 137 40.43 -10.43 -26.23
C PRO A 137 39.30 -11.47 -26.24
N ASP A 138 39.38 -12.47 -25.38
CA ASP A 138 38.42 -13.58 -25.27
C ASP A 138 37.01 -13.14 -24.79
N LEU A 139 36.62 -11.87 -24.95
CA LEU A 139 35.57 -11.23 -24.16
C LEU A 139 34.48 -10.49 -24.95
N GLY A 140 34.49 -10.48 -26.28
CA GLY A 140 33.36 -9.95 -27.04
C GLY A 140 33.62 -9.67 -28.51
N SER A 141 32.71 -8.95 -29.14
CA SER A 141 32.86 -8.38 -30.48
C SER A 141 32.48 -6.92 -30.44
N LEU A 142 33.23 -6.10 -31.19
CA LEU A 142 32.86 -4.73 -31.47
C LEU A 142 31.83 -4.71 -32.60
N PHE A 143 30.88 -3.77 -32.53
CA PHE A 143 29.85 -3.59 -33.53
C PHE A 143 29.76 -2.13 -33.94
N TYR A 144 29.68 -1.91 -35.24
CA TYR A 144 29.38 -0.62 -35.83
C TYR A 144 27.94 -0.62 -36.34
N SER A 145 27.24 0.50 -36.16
CA SER A 145 25.92 0.70 -36.72
C SER A 145 25.80 2.08 -37.32
N GLN A 146 24.96 2.24 -38.34
CA GLN A 146 24.59 3.54 -38.90
C GLN A 146 23.33 4.13 -38.23
N ASN A 147 22.58 3.32 -37.49
CA ASN A 147 21.26 3.69 -36.95
C ASN A 147 21.00 3.17 -35.52
N GLY A 148 21.95 2.44 -34.94
CA GLY A 148 21.82 1.82 -33.61
C GLY A 148 20.88 0.62 -33.56
N VAL A 149 20.51 0.07 -34.73
CA VAL A 149 19.55 -1.04 -34.90
C VAL A 149 20.18 -2.18 -35.70
N THR A 150 20.80 -1.87 -36.85
CA THR A 150 21.51 -2.85 -37.67
C THR A 150 23.00 -2.78 -37.36
N TRP A 151 23.57 -3.89 -36.91
CA TRP A 151 24.94 -3.97 -36.40
C TRP A 151 25.81 -4.80 -37.33
N THR A 152 26.99 -4.26 -37.64
CA THR A 152 28.04 -4.97 -38.39
C THR A 152 29.18 -5.31 -37.41
N PRO A 153 29.52 -6.59 -37.24
CA PRO A 153 30.56 -6.99 -36.30
C PRO A 153 31.96 -6.72 -36.87
N SER A 154 32.86 -6.22 -36.02
CA SER A 154 34.30 -6.14 -36.26
C SER A 154 34.97 -7.05 -35.23
N GLN A 155 35.53 -8.17 -35.69
CA GLN A 155 36.11 -9.19 -34.80
C GLN A 155 37.58 -8.91 -34.44
N ASN A 156 38.23 -7.99 -35.14
CA ASN A 156 39.65 -7.68 -34.95
C ASN A 156 39.87 -6.46 -34.05
N GLN A 157 38.81 -5.82 -33.60
CA GLN A 157 38.83 -4.57 -32.85
C GLN A 157 37.98 -4.69 -31.60
N ASP A 158 38.40 -4.01 -30.52
CA ASP A 158 37.66 -3.93 -29.26
C ASP A 158 37.63 -2.49 -28.73
N LEU A 159 36.51 -2.10 -28.14
CA LEU A 159 36.40 -0.83 -27.45
C LEU A 159 37.26 -0.83 -26.18
N SER A 160 37.96 0.26 -25.90
CA SER A 160 38.60 0.46 -24.59
C SER A 160 37.59 1.02 -23.59
N PHE A 161 37.21 0.23 -22.58
CA PHE A 161 36.26 0.63 -21.55
C PHE A 161 36.56 -0.06 -20.20
N VAL A 162 36.03 0.52 -19.11
CA VAL A 162 36.04 -0.12 -17.79
C VAL A 162 34.62 -0.11 -17.22
N ILE A 163 34.07 -1.28 -16.93
CA ILE A 163 32.82 -1.41 -16.18
C ILE A 163 33.14 -1.55 -14.71
N HIS A 164 32.51 -0.71 -13.90
CA HIS A 164 32.63 -0.78 -12.45
C HIS A 164 31.45 -1.52 -11.85
N GLN A 165 31.77 -2.46 -10.96
CA GLN A 165 30.78 -3.20 -10.20
C GLN A 165 30.82 -2.82 -8.71
N ALA A 166 29.66 -2.85 -8.07
CA ALA A 166 29.59 -2.77 -6.62
C ALA A 166 30.19 -4.03 -5.97
N ARG A 167 30.73 -3.84 -4.77
CA ARG A 167 31.13 -4.92 -3.86
C ARG A 167 30.56 -4.65 -2.47
N PHE A 168 29.60 -5.46 -2.05
CA PHE A 168 28.93 -5.34 -0.77
C PHE A 168 29.82 -5.94 0.33
N LYS A 169 30.19 -5.10 1.30
CA LYS A 169 31.05 -5.47 2.43
C LYS A 169 30.32 -6.30 3.48
N HIS A 170 29.02 -6.05 3.66
CA HIS A 170 28.21 -6.67 4.70
C HIS A 170 27.31 -7.76 4.10
N THR A 171 27.15 -8.87 4.83
CA THR A 171 26.30 -10.00 4.45
C THR A 171 24.86 -9.85 4.94
N ALA A 172 24.60 -8.85 5.79
CA ALA A 172 23.29 -8.52 6.30
C ALA A 172 23.13 -7.02 6.50
N ALA A 173 21.92 -6.51 6.26
CA ALA A 173 21.52 -5.13 6.49
C ALA A 173 20.05 -5.11 6.97
N THR A 174 19.67 -4.05 7.66
CA THR A 174 18.31 -3.84 8.12
C THR A 174 17.88 -2.42 7.80
N ALA A 175 16.80 -2.26 7.04
CA ALA A 175 16.11 -0.99 6.87
C ALA A 175 14.92 -0.95 7.83
N ILE A 176 14.72 0.17 8.52
CA ILE A 176 13.54 0.42 9.35
C ILE A 176 12.82 1.62 8.76
N LEU A 177 11.59 1.41 8.31
CA LEU A 177 10.69 2.41 7.78
C LEU A 177 9.69 2.77 8.88
N HIS A 178 9.37 4.06 8.99
CA HIS A 178 8.38 4.57 9.93
C HIS A 178 7.16 5.09 9.18
N ASN A 179 5.99 5.12 9.82
CA ASN A 179 4.83 5.78 9.22
C ASN A 179 5.10 7.27 8.99
N ALA A 180 4.57 7.77 7.88
CA ALA A 180 4.49 9.20 7.63
C ALA A 180 3.46 9.87 8.56
N SER A 181 3.52 11.20 8.66
CA SER A 181 2.49 11.99 9.33
C SER A 181 1.12 11.73 8.73
N VAL A 182 0.14 11.46 9.58
CA VAL A 182 -1.24 11.19 9.15
C VAL A 182 -1.91 12.50 8.73
N PRO A 183 -2.41 12.61 7.48
CA PRO A 183 -3.08 13.83 7.03
C PRO A 183 -4.45 13.99 7.71
N LYS A 184 -4.87 15.25 7.89
CA LYS A 184 -6.23 15.56 8.34
C LYS A 184 -7.27 15.06 7.35
N LYS A 185 -8.40 14.59 7.85
CA LYS A 185 -9.54 14.17 7.04
C LYS A 185 -10.47 15.36 6.80
N LYS A 186 -10.83 15.59 5.54
CA LYS A 186 -11.97 16.43 5.17
C LYS A 186 -13.27 15.72 5.54
N LEU A 187 -14.06 16.36 6.40
CA LEU A 187 -15.34 15.84 6.85
C LEU A 187 -16.44 16.10 5.82
N ASN A 188 -17.57 15.42 5.98
CA ASN A 188 -18.75 15.65 5.15
C ASN A 188 -19.35 17.03 5.42
N LEU A 189 -20.20 17.51 4.50
CA LEU A 189 -20.93 18.77 4.67
C LEU A 189 -21.67 18.80 6.01
N ASN A 190 -21.54 19.92 6.72
CA ASN A 190 -22.17 20.20 8.00
C ASN A 190 -21.97 19.05 9.01
N PRO A 191 -20.71 18.80 9.43
CA PRO A 191 -20.39 17.64 10.26
C PRO A 191 -20.78 17.79 11.73
N PHE A 192 -21.19 18.99 12.17
CA PHE A 192 -21.51 19.26 13.57
C PHE A 192 -23.01 19.23 13.81
N THR A 193 -23.41 18.61 14.92
CA THR A 193 -24.76 18.69 15.47
C THR A 193 -24.67 19.23 16.88
N VAL A 194 -25.44 20.27 17.16
CA VAL A 194 -25.53 20.95 18.45
C VAL A 194 -26.99 21.10 18.84
N VAL A 195 -27.25 21.18 20.15
CA VAL A 195 -28.57 21.35 20.75
C VAL A 195 -28.55 22.64 21.57
N ASP A 196 -29.60 23.46 21.49
CA ASP A 196 -29.71 24.72 22.21
C ASP A 196 -29.36 24.55 23.70
N SER A 197 -28.51 25.46 24.19
CA SER A 197 -28.07 25.49 25.58
C SER A 197 -27.27 24.26 26.07
N ASP A 198 -26.74 23.43 25.16
CA ASP A 198 -25.82 22.31 25.45
C ASP A 198 -24.46 22.52 24.76
N ALA A 199 -23.37 22.58 25.54
CA ALA A 199 -22.01 22.75 25.02
C ALA A 199 -21.49 21.50 24.26
N THR A 200 -22.20 20.38 24.35
CA THR A 200 -21.84 19.13 23.68
C THR A 200 -21.96 19.28 22.17
N VAL A 201 -20.83 19.22 21.47
CA VAL A 201 -20.79 19.21 20.01
C VAL A 201 -20.60 17.78 19.52
N LYS A 202 -21.60 17.24 18.81
CA LYS A 202 -21.48 15.95 18.12
C LYS A 202 -20.85 16.15 16.74
N VAL A 203 -19.78 15.41 16.46
CA VAL A 203 -19.02 15.46 15.21
C VAL A 203 -19.20 14.16 14.43
N ARG A 204 -19.68 14.25 13.19
CA ARG A 204 -19.75 13.11 12.27
C ARG A 204 -18.40 12.89 11.59
N HIS A 205 -17.69 11.84 12.01
CA HIS A 205 -16.35 11.50 11.50
C HIS A 205 -16.18 9.98 11.46
N LEU A 206 -16.62 9.34 10.38
CA LEU A 206 -16.49 7.90 10.18
C LEU A 206 -15.01 7.47 10.13
N GLY A 207 -14.67 6.39 10.85
CA GLY A 207 -13.32 5.82 10.84
C GLY A 207 -12.24 6.75 11.41
N HIS A 208 -12.59 7.53 12.44
CA HIS A 208 -11.70 8.51 13.09
C HIS A 208 -10.60 7.86 13.95
N GLY A 209 -10.83 6.66 14.49
CA GLY A 209 -9.86 5.92 15.30
C GLY A 209 -9.44 6.61 16.61
N LEU A 210 -10.25 7.57 17.10
CA LEU A 210 -10.03 8.27 18.36
C LEU A 210 -10.75 7.54 19.50
N GLN A 211 -10.27 7.75 20.71
CA GLN A 211 -10.89 7.28 21.94
C GLN A 211 -11.21 8.44 22.88
N VAL A 212 -12.05 8.18 23.87
CA VAL A 212 -12.33 9.12 24.96
C VAL A 212 -11.02 9.55 25.62
N GLY A 213 -10.85 10.85 25.83
CA GLY A 213 -9.64 11.46 26.37
C GLY A 213 -8.58 11.82 25.31
N ASN A 214 -8.65 11.28 24.09
CA ASN A 214 -7.75 11.73 23.02
C ASN A 214 -8.07 13.17 22.60
N THR A 215 -7.04 13.83 22.05
CA THR A 215 -7.20 15.16 21.45
C THR A 215 -7.45 15.07 19.95
N VAL A 216 -8.25 16.00 19.44
CA VAL A 216 -8.52 16.18 18.01
C VAL A 216 -8.37 17.65 17.64
N THR A 217 -7.67 17.95 16.56
CA THR A 217 -7.54 19.32 16.06
C THR A 217 -8.48 19.53 14.89
N ILE A 218 -9.43 20.45 15.07
CA ILE A 218 -10.45 20.83 14.10
C ILE A 218 -10.05 22.17 13.47
N SER A 219 -10.29 22.32 12.17
CA SER A 219 -10.03 23.55 11.42
C SER A 219 -11.03 23.70 10.28
N GLY A 220 -11.35 24.94 9.88
CA GLY A 220 -12.24 25.22 8.75
C GLY A 220 -13.73 25.09 9.07
N ALA A 221 -14.11 25.08 10.36
CA ALA A 221 -15.50 25.27 10.77
C ALA A 221 -15.91 26.74 10.58
N ASP A 222 -17.08 26.95 9.98
CA ASP A 222 -17.67 28.29 9.79
C ASP A 222 -18.17 28.88 11.12
N SER A 223 -18.29 30.21 11.20
CA SER A 223 -18.99 30.88 12.30
C SER A 223 -20.49 30.72 12.10
N GLY A 224 -21.21 30.16 13.08
CA GLY A 224 -22.64 29.90 12.97
C GLY A 224 -23.06 28.45 13.21
N VAL A 225 -22.24 27.64 13.87
CA VAL A 225 -22.68 26.33 14.39
C VAL A 225 -23.59 26.59 15.58
N GLY A 226 -24.91 26.72 15.36
CA GLY A 226 -25.88 27.05 16.43
C GLY A 226 -25.56 28.37 17.13
N GLY A 227 -25.22 29.41 16.36
CA GLY A 227 -24.83 30.73 16.91
C GLY A 227 -23.43 30.82 17.50
N MET A 228 -22.71 29.70 17.65
CA MET A 228 -21.38 29.67 18.25
C MET A 228 -20.31 30.31 17.38
N PHE A 229 -19.31 30.90 18.03
CA PHE A 229 -18.11 31.40 17.36
C PHE A 229 -17.30 30.24 16.77
N ALA A 230 -16.69 30.46 15.60
CA ALA A 230 -15.82 29.47 14.96
C ALA A 230 -14.64 29.05 15.86
N SER A 231 -14.19 29.93 16.75
CA SER A 231 -13.14 29.65 17.74
C SER A 231 -13.57 28.67 18.83
N SER A 232 -14.88 28.46 19.04
CA SER A 232 -15.43 27.48 19.99
C SER A 232 -15.41 26.06 19.43
N ILE A 233 -15.23 25.92 18.12
CA ILE A 233 -15.20 24.64 17.41
C ILE A 233 -13.77 24.34 16.94
N ASN A 234 -13.16 25.28 16.21
CA ASN A 234 -11.80 25.15 15.69
C ASN A 234 -10.78 25.11 16.84
N GLY A 235 -9.63 24.47 16.59
CA GLY A 235 -8.58 24.27 17.57
C GLY A 235 -8.54 22.84 18.10
N THR A 236 -7.79 22.63 19.17
CA THR A 236 -7.65 21.31 19.81
C THR A 236 -8.79 21.10 20.80
N ARG A 237 -9.48 19.97 20.67
CA ARG A 237 -10.61 19.56 21.52
C ARG A 237 -10.33 18.18 22.11
N THR A 238 -10.86 17.92 23.30
CA THR A 238 -10.77 16.62 23.97
C THR A 238 -12.04 15.83 23.71
N VAL A 239 -11.88 14.60 23.23
CA VAL A 239 -12.99 13.69 22.92
C VAL A 239 -13.64 13.19 24.22
N THR A 240 -14.96 13.35 24.35
CA THR A 240 -15.73 12.94 25.53
C THR A 240 -16.49 11.63 25.35
N SER A 241 -16.96 11.33 24.14
CA SER A 241 -17.61 10.07 23.78
C SER A 241 -17.33 9.70 22.32
N VAL A 242 -17.41 8.41 21.98
CA VAL A 242 -17.10 7.88 20.64
C VAL A 242 -18.06 6.76 20.24
N ASP A 243 -18.41 6.71 18.96
CA ASP A 243 -19.04 5.56 18.32
C ASP A 243 -18.56 5.44 16.86
N PHE A 244 -19.10 4.48 16.10
CA PHE A 244 -18.70 4.28 14.70
C PHE A 244 -19.03 5.49 13.80
N SER A 245 -20.01 6.32 14.19
CA SER A 245 -20.48 7.48 13.44
C SER A 245 -19.61 8.73 13.65
N GLY A 246 -18.96 8.82 14.81
CA GLY A 246 -18.04 9.89 15.17
C GLY A 246 -17.83 10.03 16.67
N TYR A 247 -17.75 11.27 17.15
CA TYR A 247 -17.40 11.57 18.53
C TYR A 247 -18.04 12.87 19.03
N THR A 248 -17.98 13.11 20.34
CA THR A 248 -18.39 14.39 20.95
C THR A 248 -17.21 15.08 21.63
N PHE A 249 -17.33 16.40 21.80
CA PHE A 249 -16.47 17.19 22.67
C PHE A 249 -17.27 18.35 23.29
N GLU A 250 -16.76 18.92 24.38
CA GLU A 250 -17.32 20.13 24.98
C GLU A 250 -16.71 21.38 24.34
N ALA A 251 -17.56 22.23 23.77
CA ALA A 251 -17.15 23.54 23.30
C ALA A 251 -17.00 24.54 24.47
N ASP A 252 -16.33 25.66 24.20
CA ASP A 252 -16.09 26.72 25.19
C ASP A 252 -17.22 27.77 25.27
N SER A 253 -18.30 27.59 24.51
CA SER A 253 -19.52 28.40 24.56
C SER A 253 -20.76 27.54 24.34
N LEU A 254 -21.92 28.05 24.74
CA LEU A 254 -23.22 27.40 24.51
C LEU A 254 -23.79 27.83 23.15
N PRO A 255 -24.39 26.91 22.37
CA PRO A 255 -25.19 27.26 21.22
C PRO A 255 -26.51 27.94 21.64
N ASP A 256 -27.04 28.79 20.77
CA ASP A 256 -28.32 29.51 20.95
C ASP A 256 -29.51 28.85 20.22
N SER A 257 -29.23 27.78 19.49
CA SER A 257 -30.19 27.09 18.63
C SER A 257 -29.71 25.69 18.26
N ASP A 258 -30.66 24.78 18.05
CA ASP A 258 -30.39 23.49 17.43
C ASP A 258 -29.86 23.69 16.01
N ALA A 259 -28.75 23.03 15.66
CA ALA A 259 -28.18 23.16 14.33
C ALA A 259 -27.43 21.92 13.85
N ILE A 260 -27.55 21.65 12.55
CA ILE A 260 -26.65 20.77 11.79
C ILE A 260 -25.84 21.65 10.85
N ALA A 261 -24.59 21.94 11.21
CA ALA A 261 -23.80 23.02 10.61
C ALA A 261 -22.29 22.71 10.57
N GLY A 262 -21.49 23.69 10.13
CA GLY A 262 -20.03 23.62 10.07
C GLY A 262 -19.44 23.83 8.69
N GLY A 263 -20.26 23.80 7.64
CA GLY A 263 -19.82 24.05 6.27
C GLY A 263 -19.18 22.85 5.59
N SER A 264 -18.52 23.10 4.46
CA SER A 264 -17.92 22.05 3.59
C SER A 264 -16.39 21.96 3.67
N SER A 265 -15.75 22.81 4.48
CA SER A 265 -14.30 22.99 4.54
C SER A 265 -13.67 22.42 5.81
N VAL A 266 -14.44 21.72 6.64
CA VAL A 266 -13.97 21.18 7.93
C VAL A 266 -12.93 20.08 7.72
N LEU A 267 -11.78 20.26 8.36
CA LEU A 267 -10.68 19.31 8.45
C LEU A 267 -10.46 18.92 9.92
N ALA A 268 -10.38 17.62 10.21
CA ALA A 268 -10.08 17.09 11.54
C ALA A 268 -8.91 16.10 11.51
N THR A 269 -8.09 16.08 12.56
CA THR A 269 -7.10 15.00 12.75
C THR A 269 -7.80 13.68 13.04
N LYS A 270 -7.13 12.57 12.72
CA LYS A 270 -7.64 11.22 12.96
C LYS A 270 -6.48 10.25 13.13
N ASN A 271 -6.75 9.12 13.78
CA ASN A 271 -5.91 7.94 13.66
C ASN A 271 -6.41 7.08 12.49
N ILE A 272 -5.59 6.14 12.05
CA ILE A 272 -5.97 5.15 11.04
C ILE A 272 -6.00 3.78 11.72
N PRO A 273 -7.17 3.33 12.21
CA PRO A 273 -7.31 1.97 12.74
C PRO A 273 -7.19 0.96 11.59
N TYR A 274 -6.76 -0.26 11.92
CA TYR A 274 -6.68 -1.35 10.97
C TYR A 274 -6.72 -2.72 11.64
N SER A 275 -7.33 -3.65 10.92
CA SER A 275 -7.44 -5.07 11.22
C SER A 275 -6.78 -5.94 10.14
N LEU A 276 -6.35 -5.34 9.03
CA LEU A 276 -5.60 -5.98 7.96
C LEU A 276 -4.61 -4.96 7.37
N ILE A 277 -3.39 -5.42 7.12
CA ILE A 277 -2.34 -4.64 6.46
C ILE A 277 -1.86 -5.33 5.18
N TYR A 278 -1.80 -4.57 4.10
CA TYR A 278 -1.23 -4.97 2.82
C TYR A 278 -0.03 -4.06 2.52
N PRO A 279 1.20 -4.54 2.78
CA PRO A 279 2.41 -3.79 2.45
C PRO A 279 2.73 -3.93 0.96
N ASN A 280 2.68 -2.82 0.23
CA ASN A 280 3.13 -2.74 -1.16
C ASN A 280 4.60 -2.30 -1.18
N THR A 281 5.47 -3.20 -1.63
CA THR A 281 6.91 -2.93 -1.71
C THR A 281 7.45 -3.63 -2.94
N GLN A 282 8.05 -2.86 -3.85
CA GLN A 282 8.77 -3.41 -4.98
C GLN A 282 10.22 -3.70 -4.56
N MET A 283 10.65 -4.92 -4.83
CA MET A 283 11.97 -5.40 -4.45
C MET A 283 12.57 -6.22 -5.59
N LEU A 284 13.87 -6.07 -5.79
CA LEU A 284 14.67 -6.96 -6.60
C LEU A 284 15.45 -7.87 -5.65
N VAL A 285 15.23 -9.17 -5.75
CA VAL A 285 15.89 -10.18 -4.90
C VAL A 285 16.67 -11.15 -5.81
N PRO A 286 17.95 -10.84 -6.13
CA PRO A 286 18.80 -11.74 -6.92
C PRO A 286 19.01 -13.11 -6.25
N PRO A 287 19.43 -14.15 -7.00
CA PRO A 287 19.76 -15.45 -6.43
C PRO A 287 20.80 -15.35 -5.30
N LYS A 288 20.72 -16.22 -4.29
CA LYS A 288 21.59 -16.18 -3.08
C LYS A 288 21.47 -14.92 -2.22
N THR A 289 20.42 -14.13 -2.43
CA THR A 289 20.01 -13.07 -1.51
C THR A 289 18.66 -13.40 -0.89
N PHE A 290 18.35 -12.74 0.22
CA PHE A 290 17.10 -12.92 0.94
C PHE A 290 16.60 -11.59 1.47
N ALA A 291 15.29 -11.38 1.42
CA ALA A 291 14.63 -10.27 2.06
C ALA A 291 13.38 -10.72 2.81
N ALA A 292 13.20 -10.21 4.03
CA ALA A 292 12.02 -10.47 4.85
C ALA A 292 11.51 -9.21 5.52
N GLY A 293 10.18 -9.07 5.55
CA GLY A 293 9.46 -7.99 6.20
C GLY A 293 8.98 -8.40 7.58
N SER A 294 9.03 -7.47 8.51
CA SER A 294 8.37 -7.57 9.81
C SER A 294 7.89 -6.21 10.27
N ILE A 295 6.90 -6.15 11.17
CA ILE A 295 6.32 -4.90 11.66
C ILE A 295 6.30 -4.85 13.19
N ARG A 296 6.37 -3.65 13.75
CA ARG A 296 5.89 -3.36 15.11
C ARG A 296 4.69 -2.44 14.98
N ALA A 297 3.53 -2.98 15.32
CA ALA A 297 2.28 -2.25 15.35
C ALA A 297 2.05 -1.61 16.73
N THR A 298 1.14 -0.63 16.77
CA THR A 298 0.59 -0.07 18.01
C THR A 298 -0.85 -0.53 18.15
N THR A 299 -1.22 -1.04 19.32
CA THR A 299 -2.60 -1.48 19.60
C THR A 299 -3.58 -0.32 19.50
N GLY A 300 -4.73 -0.61 18.90
CA GLY A 300 -5.92 0.21 19.01
C GLY A 300 -6.90 -0.38 20.01
N ARG A 301 -8.14 0.12 19.97
CA ARG A 301 -9.24 -0.40 20.78
C ARG A 301 -10.51 -0.47 19.95
N SER A 302 -11.23 -1.57 20.11
CA SER A 302 -12.54 -1.75 19.47
C SER A 302 -13.59 -0.93 20.21
N PHE A 303 -14.67 -0.52 19.53
CA PHE A 303 -15.72 0.29 20.19
C PHE A 303 -16.27 -0.37 21.46
N ALA A 304 -16.64 -1.66 21.36
CA ALA A 304 -17.13 -2.46 22.49
C ALA A 304 -16.04 -3.30 23.18
N GLY A 305 -14.77 -2.96 22.95
CA GLY A 305 -13.64 -3.73 23.41
C GLY A 305 -13.00 -3.23 24.70
N THR A 306 -12.22 -4.12 25.31
CA THR A 306 -11.44 -3.86 26.54
C THR A 306 -9.94 -3.84 26.26
N GLU A 307 -9.52 -3.78 24.99
CA GLU A 307 -8.11 -3.68 24.63
C GLU A 307 -7.50 -2.37 25.15
N THR A 308 -6.22 -2.42 25.50
CA THR A 308 -5.49 -1.22 25.89
C THR A 308 -4.88 -0.59 24.64
N SER A 309 -5.26 0.65 24.33
CA SER A 309 -4.76 1.36 23.17
C SER A 309 -3.35 1.92 23.40
N PHE A 310 -2.69 2.29 22.31
CA PHE A 310 -1.38 2.93 22.29
C PHE A 310 -0.27 2.09 22.94
N GLN A 311 -0.38 0.76 22.92
CA GLN A 311 0.71 -0.13 23.29
C GLN A 311 1.49 -0.52 22.05
N LYS A 312 2.66 0.08 21.86
CA LYS A 312 3.58 -0.30 20.79
C LYS A 312 4.21 -1.64 21.11
N GLN A 313 4.13 -2.58 20.17
CA GLN A 313 4.72 -3.90 20.33
C GLN A 313 6.24 -3.81 20.56
N SER A 314 6.76 -4.61 21.49
CA SER A 314 8.19 -4.68 21.78
C SER A 314 8.97 -5.53 20.76
N VAL A 315 8.28 -6.45 20.07
CA VAL A 315 8.88 -7.41 19.13
C VAL A 315 8.28 -7.25 17.74
N PHE A 316 9.14 -7.35 16.72
CA PHE A 316 8.72 -7.37 15.32
C PHE A 316 8.01 -8.67 14.96
N GLN A 317 6.80 -8.57 14.43
CA GLN A 317 6.02 -9.68 13.89
C GLN A 317 6.27 -9.83 12.39
N THR A 318 6.54 -11.05 11.92
CA THR A 318 6.77 -11.30 10.50
C THR A 318 5.52 -11.02 9.68
N ILE A 319 5.73 -10.38 8.52
CA ILE A 319 4.69 -10.13 7.54
C ILE A 319 5.17 -10.56 6.16
N LYS A 320 4.22 -10.75 5.25
CA LYS A 320 4.47 -10.99 3.84
C LYS A 320 4.29 -9.71 3.04
N PHE A 321 5.22 -9.45 2.13
CA PHE A 321 5.10 -8.37 1.15
C PHE A 321 4.04 -8.70 0.12
N ASN A 322 3.31 -7.68 -0.34
CA ASN A 322 2.34 -7.77 -1.43
C ASN A 322 1.27 -8.86 -1.21
N GLU A 323 0.93 -9.12 0.06
CA GLU A 323 -0.10 -10.06 0.48
C GLU A 323 -0.89 -9.47 1.65
N ASN A 324 -2.12 -9.98 1.86
CA ASN A 324 -2.91 -9.64 3.03
C ASN A 324 -2.27 -10.24 4.29
N ASN A 325 -2.02 -9.40 5.29
CA ASN A 325 -1.62 -9.82 6.62
C ASN A 325 -2.76 -9.46 7.59
N GLU A 326 -3.47 -10.47 8.09
CA GLU A 326 -4.57 -10.28 9.05
C GLU A 326 -4.01 -9.96 10.44
N ALA A 327 -4.61 -8.97 11.11
CA ALA A 327 -4.23 -8.60 12.47
C ALA A 327 -4.85 -9.56 13.49
N LEU A 328 -4.10 -9.84 14.56
CA LEU A 328 -4.61 -10.64 15.67
C LEU A 328 -5.49 -9.82 16.62
N GLU A 329 -5.26 -8.52 16.68
CA GLU A 329 -5.93 -7.54 17.52
C GLU A 329 -6.10 -6.23 16.72
N PRO A 330 -7.00 -5.33 17.11
CA PRO A 330 -7.09 -4.02 16.46
C PRO A 330 -5.78 -3.26 16.63
N TYR A 331 -5.25 -2.73 15.53
CA TYR A 331 -4.09 -1.86 15.53
C TYR A 331 -4.46 -0.47 15.01
N LEU A 332 -3.59 0.51 15.24
CA LEU A 332 -3.75 1.85 14.69
C LEU A 332 -2.42 2.46 14.27
N ILE A 333 -2.49 3.38 13.30
CA ILE A 333 -1.46 4.38 13.06
C ILE A 333 -1.97 5.70 13.62
N ALA A 334 -1.24 6.24 14.58
CA ALA A 334 -1.60 7.46 15.28
C ALA A 334 -1.17 8.70 14.48
N HIS A 335 -1.93 9.79 14.63
CA HIS A 335 -1.48 11.10 14.16
C HIS A 335 -0.44 11.71 15.10
N ASP A 336 0.33 12.68 14.61
CA ASP A 336 1.54 13.17 15.28
C ASP A 336 1.35 13.65 16.73
N SER A 337 0.22 14.31 17.05
CA SER A 337 -0.07 14.72 18.44
C SER A 337 -0.44 13.55 19.35
N ALA A 338 -1.16 12.54 18.85
CA ALA A 338 -1.42 11.32 19.61
C ALA A 338 -0.15 10.48 19.78
N GLU A 339 0.73 10.40 18.78
CA GLU A 339 2.05 9.76 18.93
C GLU A 339 2.84 10.39 20.08
N THR A 340 2.90 11.72 20.10
CA THR A 340 3.64 12.44 21.15
C THR A 340 3.02 12.26 22.54
N ALA A 341 1.69 12.36 22.65
CA ALA A 341 0.99 12.29 23.93
C ALA A 341 0.97 10.87 24.52
N GLU A 342 0.80 9.84 23.68
CA GLU A 342 0.53 8.48 24.13
C GLU A 342 1.77 7.57 24.05
N LEU A 343 2.70 7.80 23.10
CA LEU A 343 3.90 6.98 22.90
C LEU A 343 5.20 7.68 23.32
N GLY A 344 5.16 9.01 23.48
CA GLY A 344 6.31 9.85 23.80
C GLY A 344 6.89 10.56 22.57
N ALA A 345 7.55 11.69 22.83
CA ALA A 345 8.12 12.54 21.78
C ALA A 345 9.11 11.77 20.88
N GLY A 346 8.91 11.85 19.57
CA GLY A 346 9.75 11.19 18.56
C GLY A 346 9.46 9.70 18.35
N VAL A 347 8.51 9.10 19.05
CA VAL A 347 8.14 7.70 18.90
C VAL A 347 7.00 7.55 17.88
N LYS A 348 7.31 6.97 16.72
CA LYS A 348 6.32 6.67 15.68
C LYS A 348 5.45 5.46 16.03
N SER A 349 4.19 5.47 15.62
CA SER A 349 3.20 4.43 15.94
C SER A 349 3.36 3.14 15.13
N PHE A 350 4.08 3.17 14.02
CA PHE A 350 4.32 2.00 13.18
C PHE A 350 5.75 1.95 12.67
N ASP A 351 6.39 0.80 12.84
CA ASP A 351 7.68 0.50 12.23
C ASP A 351 7.57 -0.72 11.33
N MET A 352 8.12 -0.64 10.14
CA MET A 352 8.33 -1.77 9.25
C MET A 352 9.82 -2.02 9.09
N GLN A 353 10.26 -3.21 9.47
CA GLN A 353 11.62 -3.68 9.32
C GLN A 353 11.73 -4.54 8.07
N ILE A 354 12.73 -4.25 7.25
CA ILE A 354 13.12 -5.08 6.09
C ILE A 354 14.53 -5.58 6.35
N LYS A 355 14.66 -6.87 6.64
CA LYS A 355 15.96 -7.54 6.77
C LYS A 355 16.41 -8.00 5.39
N MET A 356 17.64 -7.69 5.03
CA MET A 356 18.27 -8.08 3.78
C MET A 356 19.54 -8.86 4.07
N ASN A 357 19.74 -9.95 3.36
CA ASN A 357 20.94 -10.78 3.47
C ASN A 357 21.48 -11.12 2.08
N THR A 358 22.79 -11.27 1.98
CA THR A 358 23.48 -11.75 0.78
C THR A 358 24.55 -12.76 1.15
N GLN A 359 24.70 -13.80 0.32
CA GLN A 359 25.80 -14.76 0.40
C GLN A 359 26.91 -14.48 -0.63
N ASP A 360 26.74 -13.45 -1.47
CA ASP A 360 27.68 -13.08 -2.52
C ASP A 360 27.96 -11.57 -2.46
N SER A 361 29.23 -11.18 -2.42
CA SER A 361 29.64 -9.77 -2.34
C SER A 361 29.34 -8.98 -3.62
N ASN A 362 28.97 -9.62 -4.74
CA ASN A 362 28.61 -8.94 -5.98
C ASN A 362 27.18 -8.40 -6.01
N ILE A 363 26.32 -8.89 -5.11
CA ILE A 363 24.87 -8.63 -5.14
C ILE A 363 24.28 -8.41 -3.76
N SER A 364 23.17 -7.68 -3.74
CA SER A 364 22.32 -7.42 -2.58
C SER A 364 20.86 -7.37 -3.05
N PRO A 365 19.89 -7.65 -2.16
CA PRO A 365 18.53 -7.19 -2.40
C PRO A 365 18.51 -5.67 -2.60
N MET A 366 17.58 -5.20 -3.43
CA MET A 366 17.30 -3.78 -3.64
C MET A 366 15.82 -3.52 -3.34
N ILE A 367 15.54 -2.43 -2.63
CA ILE A 367 14.20 -1.98 -2.25
C ILE A 367 13.93 -0.66 -2.96
N ASP A 368 12.79 -0.56 -3.65
CA ASP A 368 12.31 0.71 -4.19
C ASP A 368 11.48 1.44 -3.13
N LEU A 369 12.07 2.47 -2.53
CA LEU A 369 11.42 3.29 -1.52
C LEU A 369 10.39 4.27 -2.10
N GLN A 370 10.47 4.62 -3.39
CA GLN A 370 9.54 5.57 -4.02
C GLN A 370 8.13 4.99 -4.15
N ARG A 371 8.04 3.67 -4.28
CA ARG A 371 6.78 2.92 -4.44
C ARG A 371 6.39 2.13 -3.19
N THR A 372 7.10 2.34 -2.09
CA THR A 372 6.78 1.66 -0.83
C THR A 372 5.59 2.33 -0.15
N SER A 373 4.54 1.58 0.09
CA SER A 373 3.33 2.04 0.78
C SER A 373 2.67 0.90 1.54
N ILE A 374 1.77 1.24 2.46
CA ILE A 374 0.93 0.26 3.15
C ILE A 374 -0.53 0.63 2.93
N THR A 375 -1.34 -0.37 2.59
CA THR A 375 -2.80 -0.24 2.58
C THR A 375 -3.35 -0.88 3.84
N LEU A 376 -4.23 -0.14 4.51
CA LEU A 376 -4.80 -0.51 5.80
C LEU A 376 -6.31 -0.66 5.64
N VAL A 377 -6.85 -1.74 6.21
CA VAL A 377 -8.28 -2.02 6.20
C VAL A 377 -8.74 -2.29 7.62
N ASP A 378 -9.83 -1.66 8.03
CA ASP A 378 -10.46 -1.86 9.32
C ASP A 378 -11.90 -2.35 9.16
N ASN A 379 -12.39 -3.08 10.16
CA ASN A 379 -13.77 -3.53 10.21
C ASN A 379 -14.60 -2.60 11.08
N MET A 380 -15.64 -2.00 10.51
CA MET A 380 -16.61 -1.23 11.27
C MET A 380 -17.64 -2.17 11.89
N ILE A 381 -17.38 -2.61 13.11
CA ILE A 381 -18.25 -3.50 13.88
C ILE A 381 -18.20 -3.12 15.36
N ASP A 382 -19.31 -3.29 16.05
CA ASP A 382 -19.43 -2.94 17.47
C ASP A 382 -20.43 -3.84 18.19
N LYS A 383 -20.73 -3.54 19.45
CA LYS A 383 -21.69 -4.30 20.25
C LYS A 383 -22.33 -3.36 21.27
N GLN A 384 -23.57 -2.99 21.05
CA GLN A 384 -24.15 -1.83 21.70
C GLN A 384 -25.11 -2.14 22.84
N ALA A 385 -25.17 -1.24 23.82
CA ALA A 385 -26.19 -1.20 24.86
C ALA A 385 -26.62 0.25 25.12
N GLU A 386 -27.85 0.45 25.59
CA GLU A 386 -28.39 1.78 25.92
C GLU A 386 -27.62 2.44 27.07
N THR A 387 -27.21 1.63 28.05
CA THR A 387 -26.50 2.08 29.23
C THR A 387 -25.15 1.37 29.38
N PRO A 388 -24.18 1.98 30.08
CA PRO A 388 -22.85 1.39 30.25
C PRO A 388 -22.90 -0.04 30.78
N THR A 389 -22.51 -1.00 29.93
CA THR A 389 -22.52 -2.44 30.23
C THR A 389 -21.19 -3.04 29.81
N THR A 390 -20.62 -3.93 30.62
CA THR A 390 -19.33 -4.57 30.32
C THR A 390 -19.37 -5.34 28.99
N GLY A 391 -18.43 -5.03 28.09
CA GLY A 391 -18.37 -5.64 26.75
C GLY A 391 -19.37 -5.03 25.77
N PHE A 392 -19.88 -3.85 26.05
CA PHE A 392 -20.73 -3.08 25.16
C PHE A 392 -20.28 -1.61 25.05
N ASN A 393 -20.46 -0.99 23.89
CA ASN A 393 -20.35 0.45 23.71
C ASN A 393 -21.71 1.14 23.85
N VAL A 394 -21.71 2.36 24.37
CA VAL A 394 -22.88 3.23 24.40
C VAL A 394 -22.82 4.14 23.17
N PRO A 395 -23.75 4.03 22.21
CA PRO A 395 -23.76 4.88 21.02
C PRO A 395 -24.03 6.35 21.38
N LEU A 396 -23.60 7.28 20.53
CA LEU A 396 -23.91 8.71 20.72
C LEU A 396 -25.41 9.00 20.60
N THR A 397 -26.13 8.16 19.86
CA THR A 397 -27.59 8.19 19.78
C THR A 397 -28.07 6.75 19.69
N PHE A 398 -28.52 6.20 20.82
CA PHE A 398 -28.98 4.83 20.90
C PHE A 398 -30.34 4.66 20.21
N VAL A 399 -30.44 3.65 19.35
CA VAL A 399 -31.70 3.21 18.74
C VAL A 399 -31.69 1.70 18.71
N ASP A 400 -32.65 1.07 19.37
CA ASP A 400 -32.74 -0.39 19.42
C ASP A 400 -32.89 -0.99 18.00
N GLU A 401 -32.30 -2.16 17.79
CA GLU A 401 -32.40 -2.88 16.52
C GLU A 401 -33.81 -3.42 16.23
N THR A 402 -34.69 -3.42 17.23
CA THR A 402 -36.14 -3.66 17.13
C THR A 402 -36.93 -2.49 16.55
N SER A 403 -36.35 -1.28 16.48
CA SER A 403 -36.99 -0.11 15.85
C SER A 403 -37.39 -0.37 14.40
N ASN A 404 -38.52 0.20 13.95
CA ASN A 404 -38.99 0.10 12.57
C ASN A 404 -38.05 0.77 11.56
N ILE A 405 -37.32 1.81 12.01
CA ILE A 405 -36.37 2.59 11.22
C ILE A 405 -35.02 2.60 11.93
N GLY A 406 -33.97 2.26 11.17
CA GLY A 406 -32.59 2.37 11.61
C GLY A 406 -32.14 1.27 12.58
N GLY A 407 -31.65 1.70 13.74
CA GLY A 407 -30.85 0.94 14.70
C GLY A 407 -29.46 1.55 14.81
N SER A 408 -28.86 1.53 16.00
CA SER A 408 -27.56 2.15 16.22
C SER A 408 -26.38 1.26 15.81
N SER A 409 -26.52 -0.06 15.61
CA SER A 409 -25.37 -0.97 15.37
C SER A 409 -24.63 -0.66 14.08
N ALA A 410 -23.30 -0.78 14.09
CA ALA A 410 -22.45 -0.41 12.97
C ALA A 410 -22.57 -1.36 11.76
N ALA A 411 -22.70 -2.66 12.01
CA ALA A 411 -22.67 -3.70 10.97
C ALA A 411 -24.01 -4.44 10.85
N LYS A 412 -24.72 -4.23 9.73
CA LYS A 412 -26.06 -4.78 9.49
C LYS A 412 -26.25 -5.23 8.06
N HIS A 413 -26.99 -6.32 7.88
CA HIS A 413 -27.50 -6.76 6.58
C HIS A 413 -29.04 -6.82 6.65
N ILE A 414 -29.71 -6.00 5.86
CA ILE A 414 -31.17 -5.99 5.76
C ILE A 414 -31.54 -6.51 4.37
N THR A 415 -32.35 -7.56 4.29
CA THR A 415 -32.78 -8.11 3.00
C THR A 415 -33.72 -7.14 2.29
N THR A 416 -33.92 -7.31 0.99
CA THR A 416 -35.06 -6.70 0.32
C THR A 416 -36.37 -7.22 0.92
N ILE A 417 -37.46 -6.47 0.72
CA ILE A 417 -38.79 -6.92 1.10
C ILE A 417 -39.19 -8.06 0.14
N ILE A 418 -39.60 -9.18 0.69
CA ILE A 418 -40.06 -10.35 -0.06
C ILE A 418 -41.58 -10.40 0.02
N ASN A 419 -42.23 -10.44 -1.14
CA ASN A 419 -43.68 -10.64 -1.25
C ASN A 419 -43.96 -12.11 -1.57
N LEU A 420 -45.05 -12.62 -1.01
CA LEU A 420 -45.55 -13.97 -1.16
C LEU A 420 -46.89 -13.92 -1.90
N ASP A 421 -47.12 -14.90 -2.76
CA ASP A 421 -48.41 -15.05 -3.47
C ASP A 421 -49.51 -15.62 -2.56
N GLU A 422 -49.10 -16.41 -1.55
CA GLU A 422 -49.98 -17.06 -0.59
C GLU A 422 -49.66 -16.61 0.84
N ASP A 423 -50.67 -16.66 1.71
CA ASP A 423 -50.51 -16.34 3.13
C ASP A 423 -49.58 -17.35 3.83
N ALA A 424 -48.62 -16.82 4.59
CA ALA A 424 -47.75 -17.60 5.46
C ALA A 424 -47.99 -17.25 6.93
N VAL A 425 -47.75 -18.22 7.82
CA VAL A 425 -47.91 -18.11 9.28
C VAL A 425 -46.62 -18.47 10.03
N GLY A 426 -45.52 -18.67 9.31
CA GLY A 426 -44.20 -18.95 9.87
C GLY A 426 -43.06 -18.75 8.87
N LEU A 427 -41.83 -18.67 9.38
CA LEU A 427 -40.61 -18.64 8.57
C LEU A 427 -39.59 -19.63 9.12
N LYS A 428 -39.03 -20.45 8.24
CA LYS A 428 -37.82 -21.24 8.52
C LYS A 428 -36.62 -20.58 7.85
N ILE A 429 -35.70 -20.08 8.67
CA ILE A 429 -34.51 -19.38 8.21
C ILE A 429 -33.29 -20.23 8.51
N LEU A 430 -32.47 -20.45 7.49
CA LEU A 430 -31.26 -21.24 7.53
C LEU A 430 -30.12 -20.34 7.06
N LEU A 431 -29.02 -20.28 7.80
CA LEU A 431 -27.81 -19.61 7.37
C LEU A 431 -26.61 -20.40 7.83
N THR A 432 -25.50 -20.33 7.12
CA THR A 432 -24.24 -20.92 7.59
C THR A 432 -23.29 -19.81 7.99
N ALA A 433 -22.69 -19.92 9.18
CA ALA A 433 -21.82 -18.88 9.72
C ALA A 433 -20.52 -19.44 10.28
N ASN A 434 -19.44 -18.68 10.07
CA ASN A 434 -18.23 -18.76 10.85
C ASN A 434 -18.29 -17.66 11.93
N ARG A 435 -18.15 -18.04 13.20
CA ARG A 435 -18.27 -17.14 14.35
C ARG A 435 -17.03 -17.28 15.24
N PRO A 436 -16.00 -16.44 15.04
CA PRO A 436 -14.84 -16.39 15.92
C PRO A 436 -15.21 -16.04 17.37
N ASN A 437 -14.32 -16.27 18.33
CA ASN A 437 -14.53 -15.77 19.69
C ASN A 437 -14.64 -14.24 19.70
N ALA A 438 -15.27 -13.69 20.75
CA ALA A 438 -15.59 -12.26 20.88
C ALA A 438 -16.62 -11.72 19.85
N THR A 439 -17.15 -12.57 18.96
CA THR A 439 -18.16 -12.19 17.96
C THR A 439 -19.48 -12.90 18.19
N ASP A 440 -20.57 -12.24 17.80
CA ASP A 440 -21.87 -12.88 17.64
C ASP A 440 -22.68 -12.17 16.53
N PHE A 441 -23.87 -12.69 16.25
CA PHE A 441 -24.82 -12.03 15.36
C PHE A 441 -26.24 -12.34 15.82
N LEU A 442 -27.14 -11.41 15.55
CA LEU A 442 -28.56 -11.49 15.90
C LEU A 442 -29.41 -11.44 14.64
N LEU A 443 -30.45 -12.28 14.58
CA LEU A 443 -31.41 -12.30 13.49
C LEU A 443 -32.72 -11.67 13.95
N TYR A 444 -33.17 -10.68 13.21
CA TYR A 444 -34.45 -10.03 13.37
C TYR A 444 -35.32 -10.26 12.14
N PHE A 445 -36.63 -10.27 12.34
CA PHE A 445 -37.61 -10.37 11.27
C PHE A 445 -38.72 -9.35 11.46
N ARG A 446 -39.41 -9.00 10.38
CA ARG A 446 -40.71 -8.33 10.42
C ARG A 446 -41.60 -8.86 9.31
N THR A 447 -42.90 -8.85 9.55
CA THR A 447 -43.93 -9.32 8.62
C THR A 447 -45.03 -8.27 8.47
N ALA A 448 -45.74 -8.31 7.35
CA ALA A 448 -46.86 -7.42 7.07
C ALA A 448 -47.85 -8.09 6.10
N THR A 449 -49.10 -7.62 6.11
CA THR A 449 -50.11 -8.03 5.11
C THR A 449 -49.95 -7.25 3.79
N ALA A 450 -50.76 -7.58 2.78
CA ALA A 450 -50.69 -6.97 1.45
C ALA A 450 -50.93 -5.45 1.48
N ASP A 451 -51.83 -4.98 2.35
CA ASP A 451 -52.23 -3.57 2.44
C ASP A 451 -51.34 -2.74 3.39
N GLU A 452 -50.51 -3.40 4.19
CA GLU A 452 -49.65 -2.74 5.16
C GLU A 452 -48.30 -2.31 4.56
N ILE A 453 -47.82 -1.17 5.04
CA ILE A 453 -46.46 -0.69 4.78
C ILE A 453 -45.52 -1.38 5.76
N ILE A 454 -44.77 -2.38 5.28
CA ILE A 454 -43.86 -3.18 6.12
C ILE A 454 -42.76 -2.34 6.79
N THR A 455 -42.37 -1.18 6.21
CA THR A 455 -41.34 -0.32 6.78
C THR A 455 -41.75 0.35 8.08
N ASP A 456 -43.06 0.46 8.34
CA ASP A 456 -43.59 1.06 9.56
C ASP A 456 -43.63 0.04 10.70
N LYS A 457 -43.50 -1.25 10.40
CA LYS A 457 -43.50 -2.34 11.38
C LYS A 457 -42.13 -2.48 12.07
N PRO A 458 -42.11 -2.66 13.40
CA PRO A 458 -40.88 -2.91 14.14
C PRO A 458 -40.30 -4.29 13.81
N PHE A 459 -39.01 -4.43 14.04
CA PHE A 459 -38.31 -5.70 13.94
C PHE A 459 -38.44 -6.50 15.25
N THR A 460 -38.61 -7.81 15.13
CA THR A 460 -38.66 -8.75 16.25
C THR A 460 -37.41 -9.63 16.25
N LEU A 461 -36.73 -9.74 17.39
CA LEU A 461 -35.57 -10.62 17.56
C LEU A 461 -35.99 -12.09 17.57
N GLN A 462 -35.30 -12.92 16.78
CA GLN A 462 -35.49 -14.37 16.75
C GLN A 462 -34.24 -15.09 17.27
N ALA A 463 -34.42 -15.92 18.30
CA ALA A 463 -33.37 -16.78 18.81
C ALA A 463 -33.15 -18.00 17.88
N PRO A 464 -31.89 -18.50 17.76
CA PRO A 464 -31.61 -19.73 17.03
C PRO A 464 -32.22 -20.94 17.77
N GLU A 465 -32.57 -21.99 17.04
CA GLU A 465 -33.09 -23.25 17.61
C GLU A 465 -32.06 -23.94 18.52
N THR A 466 -30.78 -23.80 18.18
CA THR A 466 -29.67 -24.43 18.92
C THR A 466 -28.50 -23.46 19.07
N ASN A 467 -27.86 -23.49 20.24
CA ASN A 467 -26.60 -22.80 20.45
C ASN A 467 -25.44 -23.60 19.85
N LEU A 468 -24.70 -22.97 18.95
CA LEU A 468 -23.51 -23.57 18.33
C LEU A 468 -22.23 -22.98 18.95
N PRO A 469 -21.13 -23.73 19.00
CA PRO A 469 -19.84 -23.23 19.49
C PRO A 469 -19.23 -22.21 18.53
N SER A 470 -18.34 -21.36 19.05
CA SER A 470 -17.47 -20.49 18.25
C SER A 470 -16.36 -21.30 17.56
N ASP A 471 -15.78 -20.72 16.51
CA ASP A 471 -14.71 -21.35 15.72
C ASP A 471 -13.74 -20.30 15.17
N GLU A 472 -12.46 -20.42 15.53
CA GLU A 472 -11.39 -19.52 15.05
C GLU A 472 -10.95 -19.87 13.62
N ASN A 473 -11.22 -21.09 13.14
CA ASN A 473 -10.85 -21.46 11.79
C ASN A 473 -11.82 -20.82 10.80
N THR A 474 -11.34 -19.84 10.04
CA THR A 474 -12.12 -19.05 9.07
C THR A 474 -12.77 -19.89 7.95
N ARG A 475 -12.39 -21.17 7.82
CA ARG A 475 -12.97 -22.12 6.84
C ARG A 475 -14.08 -22.98 7.41
N VAL A 476 -14.28 -23.00 8.73
CA VAL A 476 -15.32 -23.81 9.37
C VAL A 476 -16.59 -22.99 9.50
N PHE A 477 -17.64 -23.43 8.81
CA PHE A 477 -18.97 -22.84 8.85
C PHE A 477 -19.96 -23.84 9.43
N ARG A 478 -20.83 -23.35 10.33
CA ARG A 478 -21.88 -24.17 10.97
C ARG A 478 -23.26 -23.63 10.56
N GLU A 479 -24.22 -24.51 10.37
CA GLU A 479 -25.60 -24.14 9.99
C GLU A 479 -26.41 -23.72 11.22
N TYR A 480 -26.89 -22.48 11.22
CA TYR A 480 -27.81 -21.92 12.18
C TYR A 480 -29.23 -22.01 11.62
N ARG A 481 -30.17 -22.41 12.48
CA ARG A 481 -31.58 -22.55 12.14
C ARG A 481 -32.42 -21.68 13.05
N TYR A 482 -33.44 -21.06 12.46
CA TYR A 482 -34.38 -20.21 13.15
C TYR A 482 -35.79 -20.57 12.67
N LEU A 483 -36.70 -20.75 13.61
CA LEU A 483 -38.10 -21.07 13.35
C LEU A 483 -38.99 -19.97 13.92
N VAL A 484 -39.39 -19.05 13.06
CA VAL A 484 -40.30 -17.96 13.38
C VAL A 484 -41.74 -18.47 13.30
N GLY A 485 -42.56 -18.18 14.32
CA GLY A 485 -43.93 -18.71 14.42
C GLY A 485 -44.00 -20.12 15.03
N GLY A 486 -42.87 -20.72 15.42
CA GLY A 486 -42.83 -22.04 16.04
C GLY A 486 -43.34 -23.16 15.12
N GLN A 487 -43.51 -24.36 15.68
CA GLN A 487 -43.99 -25.52 14.90
C GLN A 487 -45.46 -25.41 14.49
N ASN A 488 -46.25 -24.62 15.22
CA ASN A 488 -47.70 -24.51 15.02
C ASN A 488 -48.12 -23.27 14.20
N GLY A 489 -47.16 -22.46 13.71
CA GLY A 489 -47.48 -21.28 12.90
C GLY A 489 -48.28 -20.22 13.67
N VAL A 490 -47.73 -19.70 14.78
CA VAL A 490 -48.42 -18.73 15.64
C VAL A 490 -48.32 -17.28 15.17
N LEU A 491 -47.66 -16.99 14.04
CA LEU A 491 -47.66 -15.63 13.50
C LEU A 491 -49.02 -15.33 12.85
N PRO A 492 -49.51 -14.09 12.95
CA PRO A 492 -50.59 -13.61 12.09
C PRO A 492 -50.22 -13.83 10.61
N ALA A 493 -51.21 -14.20 9.79
CA ALA A 493 -51.04 -14.39 8.36
C ALA A 493 -50.37 -13.16 7.72
N PHE A 494 -49.33 -13.39 6.92
CA PHE A 494 -48.58 -12.34 6.26
C PHE A 494 -48.25 -12.74 4.81
N THR A 495 -48.18 -11.73 3.95
CA THR A 495 -47.77 -11.87 2.55
C THR A 495 -46.48 -11.11 2.25
N LYS A 496 -45.94 -10.37 3.22
CA LYS A 496 -44.65 -9.69 3.12
C LYS A 496 -43.77 -10.02 4.30
N PHE A 497 -42.49 -10.26 4.07
CA PHE A 497 -41.51 -10.37 5.15
C PHE A 497 -40.16 -9.74 4.78
N GLN A 498 -39.40 -9.39 5.81
CA GLN A 498 -38.04 -8.88 5.69
C GLN A 498 -37.18 -9.36 6.87
N LEU A 499 -35.93 -9.67 6.57
CA LEU A 499 -34.95 -10.11 7.56
C LEU A 499 -33.87 -9.06 7.78
N LYS A 500 -33.36 -8.99 9.00
CA LYS A 500 -32.27 -8.11 9.40
C LYS A 500 -31.28 -8.90 10.24
N ILE A 501 -30.03 -8.96 9.82
CA ILE A 501 -28.93 -9.60 10.55
C ILE A 501 -28.02 -8.50 11.07
N VAL A 502 -27.83 -8.46 12.38
CA VAL A 502 -26.94 -7.53 13.06
C VAL A 502 -25.68 -8.29 13.46
N PHE A 503 -24.53 -7.84 12.99
CA PHE A 503 -23.23 -8.44 13.33
C PHE A 503 -22.64 -7.66 14.49
N ARG A 504 -22.11 -8.37 15.50
CA ARG A 504 -21.50 -7.74 16.66
C ARG A 504 -20.15 -8.33 17.01
N SER A 505 -19.28 -7.49 17.55
CA SER A 505 -17.97 -7.92 18.04
C SER A 505 -17.47 -6.99 19.12
N THR A 506 -16.78 -7.57 20.11
CA THR A 506 -15.96 -6.80 21.07
C THR A 506 -14.50 -6.66 20.63
N ASN A 507 -14.13 -7.22 19.47
CA ASN A 507 -12.80 -7.11 18.86
C ASN A 507 -12.94 -6.88 17.34
N SER A 508 -12.61 -5.69 16.82
CA SER A 508 -12.80 -5.37 15.40
C SER A 508 -11.90 -6.17 14.45
N ALA A 509 -10.81 -6.76 14.95
CA ALA A 509 -9.99 -7.71 14.16
C ALA A 509 -10.63 -9.10 14.02
N ARG A 510 -11.78 -9.33 14.66
CA ARG A 510 -12.58 -10.56 14.54
C ARG A 510 -14.00 -10.22 14.10
N VAL A 511 -14.43 -10.80 12.99
CA VAL A 511 -15.75 -10.54 12.41
C VAL A 511 -16.48 -11.86 12.11
N PRO A 512 -17.79 -11.97 12.41
CA PRO A 512 -18.58 -13.10 11.94
C PRO A 512 -18.73 -13.05 10.41
N LYS A 513 -18.71 -14.21 9.77
CA LYS A 513 -18.95 -14.34 8.32
C LYS A 513 -20.14 -15.25 8.08
N ILE A 514 -21.08 -14.81 7.24
CA ILE A 514 -22.29 -15.58 6.90
C ILE A 514 -22.26 -15.91 5.40
N ARG A 515 -22.72 -17.12 5.05
CA ARG A 515 -23.01 -17.55 3.69
C ARG A 515 -24.27 -18.41 3.65
N ASP A 516 -24.82 -18.63 2.45
CA ASP A 516 -25.96 -19.51 2.19
C ASP A 516 -27.23 -19.18 3.01
N LEU A 517 -27.56 -17.89 3.13
CA LEU A 517 -28.82 -17.43 3.74
C LEU A 517 -30.02 -17.90 2.90
N ARG A 518 -30.91 -18.65 3.52
CA ARG A 518 -32.15 -19.17 2.94
C ARG A 518 -33.31 -18.91 3.89
N ALA A 519 -34.42 -18.44 3.36
CA ALA A 519 -35.66 -18.24 4.10
C ALA A 519 -36.79 -18.98 3.38
N ILE A 520 -37.58 -19.74 4.13
CA ILE A 520 -38.68 -20.56 3.63
C ILE A 520 -39.94 -20.12 4.37
N ALA A 521 -40.93 -19.60 3.65
CA ALA A 521 -42.23 -19.28 4.22
C ALA A 521 -43.03 -20.57 4.45
N LEU A 522 -43.73 -20.63 5.57
CA LEU A 522 -44.49 -21.79 6.01
C LEU A 522 -45.97 -21.42 6.09
N SER A 523 -46.82 -22.21 5.44
CA SER A 523 -48.27 -22.24 5.63
C SER A 523 -48.67 -23.52 6.37
N VAL A 524 -49.89 -23.53 6.92
CA VAL A 524 -50.49 -24.70 7.58
C VAL A 524 -51.50 -25.36 6.65
#